data_AF-A0A2D0HIC4-F1
#
_entry.id   AF-A0A2D0HIC4-F1
#
_cell.length_a   1.000
_cell.length_b   1.000
_cell.length_c   1.000
_cell.angle_alpha   90.00
_cell.angle_beta   90.00
_cell.angle_gamma   90.00
#
_symmetry.space_group_name_H-M   'P 1'
#
loop_
_entity.id
_entity.type
_entity.pdbx_description
1 polymer ?
#
loop_
_entity_poly.entity_id
_entity_poly.type
_entity_poly.pdbx_seq_one_letter_code
_entity_poly.pdbx_strand_id
1 'polypeptide(L)'
;MFDSIIQQAKQTEYDFTKTANPDDPLIHIFRDWVDYYKLKSAITYIIKPASILEIGVRFGYSAAAFLNGYSNAKYIGIDLDIDTFGGVKGAINWAKEITKQFNTEFIVADTQVMKRLPGDVYDLIHVDGQQDGDGSFHDLELAIKQSHYVLVDGYLWTRQNFMAVSEFLFQYSDLLDWYGVIPGYAGELLIKVSNDYLKQRETEYYGTVNSSLDIRQTYTNHYYTQDCGGFESYKKNQGKKLEDPRLQAVATISSLKQSGHVLDLGCGRGELSYYFANQGFSVTSVDYSPSAIELAKNCFNGEETLAENVQFICGNVCNVVLEGKYDLAVASDVIEHLAFEELEVLYQRVAQYLNTEGLFIVHTFPNLWYYKYNYPLKRKIAASVGAYLPVQPRSRYELLMHINEQSPRVLKKQLGKYFKHVYLWFGDPENPGGSIVEKFSIKDICAAPSLFAIASHKPIDDEHLKNHLQMHPLAPIRAGEIKLCVTQYPQLVKVNCEFEIQLEIENRSDFILNSCSYNPVYISYHWMNADATDYIIFDGERTKLLPHLNRNEKILFLPGSRKIQRKKYKVKVKTLPEKGNYTLRVTLVQEGVRWFDTVPTNLMKDISIKII
;
A
#
# COMPACT_ATOMS: atom_id res chain seq x y z
N MET A 1 7.99 -6.41 -34.81
CA MET A 1 7.89 -4.94 -34.94
C MET A 1 9.24 -4.27 -34.77
N PHE A 2 9.91 -4.42 -33.61
CA PHE A 2 11.24 -3.85 -33.36
C PHE A 2 12.27 -4.17 -34.44
N ASP A 3 12.42 -5.43 -34.83
CA ASP A 3 13.37 -5.82 -35.90
C ASP A 3 13.07 -5.14 -37.25
N SER A 4 11.79 -5.00 -37.59
CA SER A 4 11.35 -4.32 -38.80
C SER A 4 11.68 -2.82 -38.77
N ILE A 5 11.53 -2.18 -37.61
CA ILE A 5 11.92 -0.78 -37.40
C ILE A 5 13.43 -0.62 -37.57
N ILE A 6 14.23 -1.48 -36.91
CA ILE A 6 15.70 -1.44 -36.98
C ILE A 6 16.19 -1.69 -38.41
N GLN A 7 15.57 -2.64 -39.12
CA GLN A 7 15.89 -2.91 -40.51
C GLN A 7 15.55 -1.73 -41.42
N GLN A 8 14.37 -1.13 -41.24
CA GLN A 8 13.95 0.03 -42.02
C GLN A 8 14.84 1.26 -41.75
N ALA A 9 15.27 1.47 -40.50
CA ALA A 9 16.18 2.55 -40.13
C ALA A 9 17.54 2.45 -40.85
N LYS A 10 18.01 1.22 -41.11
CA LYS A 10 19.23 0.96 -41.89
C LYS A 10 19.04 1.19 -43.39
N GLN A 11 17.82 1.07 -43.90
CA GLN A 11 17.50 1.14 -45.33
C GLN A 11 17.10 2.55 -45.79
N THR A 12 16.53 3.37 -44.89
CA THR A 12 16.08 4.72 -45.25
C THR A 12 17.23 5.66 -45.58
N GLU A 13 17.06 6.45 -46.64
CA GLU A 13 17.97 7.53 -47.03
C GLU A 13 17.62 8.88 -46.36
N TYR A 14 16.67 8.87 -45.41
CA TYR A 14 16.30 10.06 -44.68
C TYR A 14 17.50 10.68 -43.97
N ASP A 15 17.62 12.00 -44.10
CA ASP A 15 18.72 12.77 -43.52
C ASP A 15 18.17 14.14 -43.13
N PHE A 16 17.98 14.34 -41.84
CA PHE A 16 17.40 15.57 -41.29
C PHE A 16 18.29 16.80 -41.51
N THR A 17 19.59 16.62 -41.74
CA THR A 17 20.54 17.74 -41.92
C THR A 17 20.23 18.59 -43.15
N LYS A 18 19.52 18.02 -44.13
CA LYS A 18 19.06 18.72 -45.35
C LYS A 18 18.03 19.82 -45.06
N THR A 19 17.34 19.74 -43.93
CA THR A 19 16.31 20.69 -43.49
C THR A 19 16.61 21.31 -42.13
N ALA A 20 17.76 20.96 -41.52
CA ALA A 20 18.10 21.43 -40.18
C ALA A 20 18.40 22.93 -40.16
N ASN A 21 18.16 23.58 -39.02
CA ASN A 21 18.45 25.00 -38.87
C ASN A 21 19.97 25.22 -38.83
N PRO A 22 20.54 26.05 -39.72
CA PRO A 22 21.99 26.31 -39.75
C PRO A 22 22.49 27.05 -38.50
N ASP A 23 21.60 27.75 -37.79
CA ASP A 23 21.91 28.52 -36.59
C ASP A 23 21.63 27.73 -35.30
N ASP A 24 21.31 26.44 -35.38
CA ASP A 24 21.10 25.60 -34.20
C ASP A 24 22.40 25.52 -33.37
N PRO A 25 22.38 25.84 -32.06
CA PRO A 25 23.57 25.77 -31.22
C PRO A 25 24.19 24.36 -31.15
N LEU A 26 23.42 23.31 -31.50
CA LEU A 26 23.84 21.92 -31.49
C LEU A 26 24.26 21.39 -32.88
N ILE A 27 24.46 22.26 -33.87
CA ILE A 27 24.88 21.85 -35.22
C ILE A 27 26.15 20.98 -35.24
N HIS A 28 27.04 21.17 -34.27
CA HIS A 28 28.31 20.45 -34.15
C HIS A 28 28.15 18.94 -33.86
N ILE A 29 26.99 18.49 -33.36
CA ILE A 29 26.68 17.07 -33.09
C ILE A 29 25.69 16.45 -34.08
N PHE A 30 25.25 17.16 -35.11
CA PHE A 30 24.23 16.66 -36.04
C PHE A 30 24.60 15.36 -36.75
N ARG A 31 25.90 15.12 -36.99
CA ARG A 31 26.36 13.87 -37.61
C ARG A 31 26.00 12.65 -36.77
N ASP A 32 26.04 12.77 -35.45
CA ASP A 32 25.73 11.69 -34.51
C ASP A 32 24.22 11.44 -34.40
N TRP A 33 23.40 12.38 -34.91
CA TRP A 33 21.95 12.32 -34.85
C TRP A 33 21.28 11.84 -36.14
N VAL A 34 22.03 11.65 -37.23
CA VAL A 34 21.44 11.20 -38.51
C VAL A 34 20.72 9.87 -38.33
N ASP A 35 21.37 8.88 -37.73
CA ASP A 35 20.77 7.56 -37.50
C ASP A 35 19.61 7.61 -36.50
N TYR A 36 19.67 8.53 -35.53
CA TYR A 36 18.58 8.79 -34.60
C TYR A 36 17.31 9.30 -35.30
N TYR A 37 17.42 10.26 -36.21
CA TYR A 37 16.26 10.74 -36.96
C TYR A 37 15.83 9.78 -38.07
N LYS A 38 16.73 8.95 -38.63
CA LYS A 38 16.35 7.82 -39.49
C LYS A 38 15.49 6.81 -38.74
N LEU A 39 15.80 6.55 -37.47
CA LEU A 39 14.99 5.69 -36.63
C LEU A 39 13.57 6.25 -36.45
N LYS A 40 13.41 7.56 -36.19
CA LYS A 40 12.09 8.22 -36.10
C LYS A 40 11.27 8.08 -37.40
N SER A 41 11.89 8.26 -38.56
CA SER A 41 11.27 8.01 -39.87
C SER A 41 10.87 6.53 -40.04
N ALA A 42 11.74 5.60 -39.65
CA ALA A 42 11.46 4.17 -39.72
C ALA A 42 10.29 3.73 -38.81
N ILE A 43 10.17 4.29 -37.60
CA ILE A 43 9.08 4.00 -36.67
C ILE A 43 7.73 4.31 -37.33
N THR A 44 7.57 5.51 -37.89
CA THR A 44 6.32 5.93 -38.52
C THR A 44 6.06 5.22 -39.84
N TYR A 45 7.08 4.82 -40.59
CA TYR A 45 6.93 3.96 -41.76
C TYR A 45 6.33 2.59 -41.42
N ILE A 46 6.72 2.01 -40.27
CA ILE A 46 6.22 0.72 -39.80
C ILE A 46 4.84 0.84 -39.15
N ILE A 47 4.65 1.82 -38.26
CA ILE A 47 3.39 2.01 -37.51
C ILE A 47 2.28 2.59 -38.41
N LYS A 48 2.64 3.46 -39.36
CA LYS A 48 1.74 4.22 -40.24
C LYS A 48 0.63 4.96 -39.46
N PRO A 49 0.99 5.80 -38.47
CA PRO A 49 0.00 6.52 -37.68
C PRO A 49 -0.75 7.54 -38.54
N ALA A 50 -2.08 7.54 -38.50
CA ALA A 50 -2.88 8.58 -39.17
C ALA A 50 -2.86 9.90 -38.38
N SER A 51 -2.56 9.84 -37.08
CA SER A 51 -2.48 10.99 -36.18
C SER A 51 -1.26 10.90 -35.26
N ILE A 52 -0.50 11.99 -35.18
CA ILE A 52 0.71 12.11 -34.35
C ILE A 52 0.59 13.36 -33.48
N LEU A 53 0.89 13.24 -32.19
CA LEU A 53 1.15 14.39 -31.32
C LEU A 53 2.57 14.31 -30.76
N GLU A 54 3.27 15.43 -30.75
CA GLU A 54 4.62 15.55 -30.17
C GLU A 54 4.63 16.58 -29.03
N ILE A 55 5.24 16.20 -27.91
CA ILE A 55 5.57 17.09 -26.79
C ILE A 55 7.08 17.37 -26.86
N GLY A 56 7.46 18.65 -26.99
CA GLY A 56 8.87 19.07 -27.10
C GLY A 56 9.38 19.16 -28.54
N VAL A 57 8.67 19.89 -29.40
CA VAL A 57 8.94 20.01 -30.84
C VAL A 57 10.30 20.64 -31.17
N ARG A 58 10.68 21.69 -30.43
CA ARG A 58 11.81 22.58 -30.70
C ARG A 58 11.86 23.03 -32.16
N PHE A 59 12.89 22.65 -32.92
CA PHE A 59 13.08 23.03 -34.34
C PHE A 59 12.29 22.15 -35.32
N GLY A 60 11.56 21.12 -34.85
CA GLY A 60 10.70 20.27 -35.67
C GLY A 60 11.42 19.14 -36.43
N TYR A 61 12.65 18.77 -36.05
CA TYR A 61 13.40 17.71 -36.73
C TYR A 61 12.73 16.33 -36.59
N SER A 62 12.16 16.03 -35.42
CA SER A 62 11.33 14.84 -35.19
C SER A 62 10.08 14.87 -36.06
N ALA A 63 9.35 16.00 -36.06
CA ALA A 63 8.19 16.23 -36.91
C ALA A 63 8.47 15.91 -38.39
N ALA A 64 9.55 16.48 -38.94
CA ALA A 64 9.96 16.22 -40.32
C ALA A 64 10.33 14.75 -40.57
N ALA A 65 10.97 14.09 -39.60
CA ALA A 65 11.32 12.67 -39.69
C ALA A 65 10.08 11.78 -39.70
N PHE A 66 9.14 12.02 -38.78
CA PHE A 66 7.88 11.31 -38.69
C PHE A 66 7.04 11.47 -39.97
N LEU A 67 6.92 12.69 -40.48
CA LEU A 67 6.16 12.98 -41.70
C LEU A 67 6.86 12.48 -42.97
N ASN A 68 8.17 12.28 -42.94
CA ASN A 68 8.88 11.58 -44.01
C ASN A 68 8.56 10.08 -44.03
N GLY A 69 8.50 9.44 -42.86
CA GLY A 69 8.16 8.02 -42.75
C GLY A 69 6.71 7.72 -43.14
N TYR A 70 5.79 8.63 -42.81
CA TYR A 70 4.38 8.54 -43.22
C TYR A 70 3.73 9.93 -43.41
N SER A 71 3.70 10.41 -44.65
CA SER A 71 3.30 11.78 -45.00
C SER A 71 1.80 12.09 -44.87
N ASN A 72 0.96 11.08 -44.74
CA ASN A 72 -0.50 11.24 -44.62
C ASN A 72 -0.95 11.53 -43.18
N ALA A 73 -0.05 11.47 -42.21
CA ALA A 73 -0.39 11.73 -40.82
C ALA A 73 -0.83 13.20 -40.62
N LYS A 74 -1.86 13.42 -39.80
CA LYS A 74 -2.08 14.71 -39.15
C LYS A 74 -1.12 14.83 -37.97
N TYR A 75 -0.32 15.89 -37.92
CA TYR A 75 0.65 16.11 -36.86
C TYR A 75 0.30 17.35 -36.02
N ILE A 76 0.39 17.21 -34.69
CA ILE A 76 0.21 18.31 -33.73
C ILE A 76 1.44 18.38 -32.84
N GLY A 77 2.14 19.51 -32.84
CA GLY A 77 3.31 19.75 -31.99
C GLY A 77 3.00 20.69 -30.84
N ILE A 78 3.42 20.35 -29.63
CA ILE A 78 3.33 21.20 -28.42
C ILE A 78 4.74 21.54 -27.95
N ASP A 79 5.02 22.82 -27.74
CA ASP A 79 6.29 23.28 -27.20
C ASP A 79 6.10 24.47 -26.25
N LEU A 80 6.96 24.60 -25.25
CA LEU A 80 6.94 25.76 -24.35
C LEU A 80 7.54 27.01 -25.01
N ASP A 81 8.36 26.84 -26.05
CA ASP A 81 9.06 27.85 -26.87
C ASP A 81 9.90 28.82 -26.02
N ILE A 82 10.68 28.27 -25.08
CA ILE A 82 11.60 29.01 -24.20
C ILE A 82 12.99 28.37 -24.15
N ASP A 83 13.98 29.12 -23.68
CA ASP A 83 15.40 28.72 -23.64
C ASP A 83 15.77 27.82 -22.44
N THR A 84 14.88 26.92 -22.00
CA THR A 84 15.10 26.01 -20.88
C THR A 84 14.94 24.55 -21.28
N PHE A 85 15.53 23.62 -20.53
CA PHE A 85 15.47 22.17 -20.80
C PHE A 85 15.93 21.77 -22.22
N GLY A 86 16.81 22.57 -22.84
CA GLY A 86 17.28 22.34 -24.21
C GLY A 86 16.42 22.99 -25.30
N GLY A 87 15.33 23.67 -24.94
CA GLY A 87 14.52 24.48 -25.83
C GLY A 87 15.23 25.73 -26.35
N VAL A 88 14.70 26.31 -27.42
CA VAL A 88 15.18 27.57 -28.02
C VAL A 88 13.96 28.40 -28.39
N LYS A 89 13.89 29.62 -27.88
CA LYS A 89 12.77 30.52 -28.16
C LYS A 89 12.69 30.86 -29.65
N GLY A 90 11.51 30.67 -30.23
CA GLY A 90 11.24 30.89 -31.64
C GLY A 90 11.56 29.70 -32.54
N ALA A 91 12.06 28.59 -32.00
CA ALA A 91 12.37 27.38 -32.78
C ALA A 91 11.13 26.80 -33.47
N ILE A 92 9.95 26.98 -32.87
CA ILE A 92 8.68 26.51 -33.42
C ILE A 92 8.36 27.14 -34.79
N ASN A 93 8.90 28.32 -35.09
CA ASN A 93 8.74 28.95 -36.41
C ASN A 93 9.53 28.19 -37.49
N TRP A 94 10.71 27.68 -37.15
CA TRP A 94 11.47 26.82 -38.05
C TRP A 94 10.74 25.49 -38.28
N ALA A 95 10.18 24.91 -37.22
CA ALA A 95 9.38 23.69 -37.32
C ALA A 95 8.22 23.84 -38.32
N LYS A 96 7.52 24.98 -38.29
CA LYS A 96 6.47 25.33 -39.27
C LYS A 96 7.00 25.39 -40.70
N GLU A 97 8.15 26.04 -40.91
CA GLU A 97 8.72 26.19 -42.26
C GLU A 97 9.14 24.85 -42.87
N ILE A 98 9.82 23.99 -42.12
CA ILE A 98 10.33 22.72 -42.64
C ILE A 98 9.22 21.67 -42.81
N THR A 99 8.07 21.86 -42.17
CA THR A 99 6.91 20.95 -42.27
C THR A 99 5.74 21.51 -43.09
N LYS A 100 5.86 22.70 -43.71
CA LYS A 100 4.76 23.43 -44.37
C LYS A 100 4.01 22.67 -45.47
N GLN A 101 4.62 21.65 -46.06
CA GLN A 101 4.02 20.82 -47.10
C GLN A 101 3.12 19.70 -46.53
N PHE A 102 3.14 19.50 -45.21
CA PHE A 102 2.37 18.47 -44.51
C PHE A 102 1.23 19.08 -43.72
N ASN A 103 0.33 18.22 -43.20
CA ASN A 103 -0.77 18.63 -42.35
C ASN A 103 -0.31 18.79 -40.89
N THR A 104 0.24 19.97 -40.56
CA THR A 104 0.80 20.27 -39.23
C THR A 104 0.07 21.42 -38.52
N GLU A 105 -0.05 21.28 -37.20
CA GLU A 105 -0.50 22.32 -36.28
C GLU A 105 0.48 22.42 -35.11
N PHE A 106 0.74 23.63 -34.61
CA PHE A 106 1.70 23.86 -33.53
C PHE A 106 1.09 24.73 -32.44
N ILE A 107 1.24 24.31 -31.18
CA ILE A 107 0.68 24.93 -29.98
C ILE A 107 1.82 25.32 -29.06
N VAL A 108 1.89 26.60 -28.66
CA VAL A 108 2.83 27.06 -27.64
C VAL A 108 2.15 26.94 -26.27
N ALA A 109 2.54 25.96 -25.48
CA ALA A 109 1.95 25.70 -24.17
C ALA A 109 2.86 24.84 -23.28
N ASP A 110 2.64 24.95 -21.96
CA ASP A 110 3.33 24.16 -20.94
C ASP A 110 2.54 22.87 -20.65
N THR A 111 3.07 21.71 -21.04
CA THR A 111 2.43 20.42 -20.74
C THR A 111 2.42 20.10 -19.25
N GLN A 112 3.34 20.66 -18.46
CA GLN A 112 3.48 20.40 -17.02
C GLN A 112 2.30 20.94 -16.19
N VAL A 113 1.49 21.84 -16.77
CA VAL A 113 0.24 22.34 -16.16
C VAL A 113 -1.02 21.84 -16.86
N MET A 114 -0.88 21.04 -17.93
CA MET A 114 -2.01 20.43 -18.62
C MET A 114 -2.58 19.25 -17.85
N LYS A 115 -3.91 19.11 -17.92
CA LYS A 115 -4.63 17.92 -17.43
C LYS A 115 -4.96 16.92 -18.54
N ARG A 116 -4.93 17.39 -19.79
CA ARG A 116 -5.29 16.64 -21.00
C ARG A 116 -4.60 17.28 -22.20
N LEU A 117 -4.16 16.45 -23.14
CA LEU A 117 -3.62 16.87 -24.43
C LEU A 117 -4.78 17.25 -25.39
N PRO A 118 -4.56 18.16 -26.35
CA PRO A 118 -5.57 18.53 -27.34
C PRO A 118 -6.06 17.31 -28.13
N GLY A 119 -7.29 17.34 -28.62
CA GLY A 119 -7.88 16.24 -29.39
C GLY A 119 -8.28 15.02 -28.56
N ASP A 120 -8.60 13.91 -29.23
CA ASP A 120 -9.06 12.67 -28.61
C ASP A 120 -7.93 11.66 -28.39
N VAL A 121 -7.89 10.59 -29.17
CA VAL A 121 -6.86 9.54 -29.12
C VAL A 121 -6.02 9.64 -30.39
N TYR A 122 -4.70 9.62 -30.22
CA TYR A 122 -3.72 9.62 -31.31
C TYR A 122 -3.20 8.21 -31.57
N ASP A 123 -2.81 7.94 -32.81
CA ASP A 123 -2.13 6.69 -33.14
C ASP A 123 -0.72 6.65 -32.53
N LEU A 124 -0.03 7.79 -32.49
CA LEU A 124 1.28 7.94 -31.89
C LEU A 124 1.38 9.24 -31.08
N ILE A 125 1.79 9.15 -29.83
CA ILE A 125 2.26 10.31 -29.05
C ILE A 125 3.76 10.18 -28.83
N HIS A 126 4.51 11.23 -29.15
CA HIS A 126 5.94 11.33 -28.93
C HIS A 126 6.23 12.27 -27.76
N VAL A 127 6.99 11.78 -26.78
CA VAL A 127 7.36 12.49 -25.55
C VAL A 127 8.86 12.81 -25.59
N ASP A 128 9.19 14.07 -25.89
CA ASP A 128 10.55 14.62 -25.99
C ASP A 128 10.63 16.02 -25.33
N GLY A 129 9.84 16.21 -24.27
CA GLY A 129 9.72 17.47 -23.52
C GLY A 129 10.74 17.61 -22.39
N GLN A 130 10.27 17.84 -21.17
CA GLN A 130 11.13 18.01 -20.00
C GLN A 130 11.74 16.68 -19.54
N GLN A 131 13.06 16.53 -19.69
CA GLN A 131 13.81 15.30 -19.41
C GLN A 131 14.55 15.29 -18.06
N ASP A 132 13.85 15.61 -16.96
CA ASP A 132 14.41 15.63 -15.60
C ASP A 132 13.86 14.53 -14.66
N GLY A 133 13.20 13.52 -15.23
CA GLY A 133 12.50 12.45 -14.53
C GLY A 133 11.05 12.80 -14.22
N ASP A 134 10.82 13.83 -13.40
CA ASP A 134 9.46 14.23 -12.97
C ASP A 134 8.64 14.75 -14.17
N GLY A 135 9.24 15.55 -15.05
CA GLY A 135 8.56 16.05 -16.25
C GLY A 135 8.22 14.93 -17.24
N SER A 136 9.14 13.97 -17.42
CA SER A 136 8.91 12.81 -18.28
C SER A 136 7.81 11.89 -17.75
N PHE A 137 7.73 11.73 -16.43
CA PHE A 137 6.65 10.97 -15.78
C PHE A 137 5.28 11.63 -16.02
N HIS A 138 5.19 12.96 -15.84
CA HIS A 138 3.95 13.71 -16.06
C HIS A 138 3.49 13.66 -17.52
N ASP A 139 4.41 13.87 -18.47
CA ASP A 139 4.07 13.80 -19.90
C ASP A 139 3.62 12.38 -20.31
N LEU A 140 4.20 11.34 -19.72
CA LEU A 140 3.74 9.95 -19.88
C LEU A 140 2.33 9.72 -19.33
N GLU A 141 1.99 10.28 -18.17
CA GLU A 141 0.64 10.20 -17.60
C GLU A 141 -0.41 10.88 -18.48
N LEU A 142 -0.04 11.92 -19.24
CA LEU A 142 -0.87 12.54 -20.24
C LEU A 142 -0.97 11.65 -21.51
N ALA A 143 0.17 11.19 -22.01
CA ALA A 143 0.26 10.44 -23.26
C ALA A 143 -0.47 9.09 -23.21
N ILE A 144 -0.33 8.32 -22.13
CA ILE A 144 -0.93 6.98 -22.00
C ILE A 144 -2.46 7.01 -22.09
N LYS A 145 -3.06 8.13 -21.68
CA LYS A 145 -4.51 8.31 -21.70
C LYS A 145 -5.02 8.52 -23.12
N GLN A 146 -4.23 9.11 -24.02
CA GLN A 146 -4.68 9.62 -25.32
C GLN A 146 -3.90 9.02 -26.50
N SER A 147 -3.34 7.82 -26.35
CA SER A 147 -2.53 7.22 -27.41
C SER A 147 -2.70 5.71 -27.56
N HIS A 148 -2.56 5.22 -28.80
CA HIS A 148 -2.32 3.80 -29.06
C HIS A 148 -0.86 3.40 -28.87
N TYR A 149 0.08 4.27 -29.25
CA TYR A 149 1.52 4.08 -29.12
C TYR A 149 2.18 5.32 -28.51
N VAL A 150 2.98 5.13 -27.46
CA VAL A 150 3.80 6.23 -26.91
C VAL A 150 5.26 5.97 -27.23
N LEU A 151 5.93 6.92 -27.88
CA LEU A 151 7.37 6.93 -28.09
C LEU A 151 7.99 7.92 -27.11
N VAL A 152 8.91 7.45 -26.26
CA VAL A 152 9.60 8.29 -25.26
C VAL A 152 11.06 8.39 -25.63
N ASP A 153 11.52 9.62 -25.80
CA ASP A 153 12.94 9.89 -26.01
C ASP A 153 13.69 10.02 -24.67
N GLY A 154 14.99 9.71 -24.72
CA GLY A 154 15.86 9.88 -23.57
C GLY A 154 15.58 8.93 -22.41
N TYR A 155 15.04 7.74 -22.67
CA TYR A 155 14.80 6.72 -21.64
C TYR A 155 16.10 6.33 -20.92
N LEU A 156 17.21 6.23 -21.65
CA LEU A 156 18.55 5.93 -21.13
C LEU A 156 19.45 7.18 -21.00
N TRP A 157 18.89 8.38 -21.17
CA TRP A 157 19.66 9.63 -21.19
C TRP A 157 20.26 10.00 -19.83
N THR A 158 19.42 10.01 -18.80
CA THR A 158 19.82 10.29 -17.42
C THR A 158 19.36 9.19 -16.49
N ARG A 159 20.04 9.04 -15.36
CA ARG A 159 19.63 8.09 -14.32
C ARG A 159 18.22 8.43 -13.81
N GLN A 160 17.90 9.72 -13.70
CA GLN A 160 16.60 10.23 -13.25
C GLN A 160 15.48 9.84 -14.22
N ASN A 161 15.65 10.07 -15.52
CA ASN A 161 14.70 9.63 -16.53
C ASN A 161 14.50 8.12 -16.50
N PHE A 162 15.60 7.36 -16.49
CA PHE A 162 15.53 5.90 -16.44
C PHE A 162 14.71 5.42 -15.24
N MET A 163 14.98 5.95 -14.04
CA MET A 163 14.26 5.57 -12.81
C MET A 163 12.78 5.99 -12.85
N ALA A 164 12.47 7.22 -13.30
CA ALA A 164 11.11 7.73 -13.35
C ALA A 164 10.24 6.98 -14.38
N VAL A 165 10.76 6.80 -15.60
CA VAL A 165 10.04 6.08 -16.66
C VAL A 165 9.93 4.59 -16.32
N SER A 166 10.94 3.98 -15.71
CA SER A 166 10.85 2.58 -15.25
C SER A 166 9.77 2.40 -14.18
N GLU A 167 9.71 3.33 -13.21
CA GLU A 167 8.65 3.34 -12.19
C GLU A 167 7.26 3.45 -12.83
N PHE A 168 7.10 4.35 -13.79
CA PHE A 168 5.86 4.50 -14.56
C PHE A 168 5.46 3.17 -15.23
N LEU A 169 6.38 2.51 -15.93
CA LEU A 169 6.10 1.25 -16.61
C LEU A 169 5.67 0.14 -15.64
N PHE A 170 6.30 0.07 -14.47
CA PHE A 170 5.92 -0.89 -13.43
C PHE A 170 4.54 -0.59 -12.88
N GLN A 171 4.30 0.66 -12.49
CA GLN A 171 3.06 1.11 -11.86
C GLN A 171 1.85 1.01 -12.80
N TYR A 172 2.02 1.32 -14.07
CA TYR A 172 0.93 1.35 -15.06
C TYR A 172 0.89 0.11 -15.95
N SER A 173 1.55 -0.98 -15.55
CA SER A 173 1.69 -2.21 -16.34
C SER A 173 0.36 -2.84 -16.75
N ASP A 174 -0.71 -2.65 -15.98
CA ASP A 174 -2.08 -3.09 -16.29
C ASP A 174 -2.71 -2.37 -17.49
N LEU A 175 -2.18 -1.18 -17.85
CA LEU A 175 -2.66 -0.38 -18.98
C LEU A 175 -1.87 -0.61 -20.27
N LEU A 176 -0.84 -1.47 -20.24
CA LEU A 176 0.10 -1.67 -21.35
C LEU A 176 -0.10 -3.06 -21.95
N ASP A 177 -0.17 -3.16 -23.28
CA ASP A 177 -0.07 -4.47 -23.95
C ASP A 177 1.39 -4.95 -23.94
N TRP A 178 2.34 -4.03 -24.17
CA TRP A 178 3.79 -4.26 -24.11
C TRP A 178 4.55 -2.94 -24.21
N TYR A 179 5.83 -2.97 -23.86
CA TYR A 179 6.79 -1.90 -24.14
C TYR A 179 8.15 -2.50 -24.51
N GLY A 180 8.99 -1.74 -25.20
CA GLY A 180 10.34 -2.17 -25.53
C GLY A 180 11.25 -1.00 -25.92
N VAL A 181 12.53 -1.15 -25.60
CA VAL A 181 13.56 -0.15 -25.90
C VAL A 181 14.16 -0.47 -27.27
N ILE A 182 14.12 0.49 -28.18
CA ILE A 182 14.89 0.43 -29.42
C ILE A 182 16.31 0.92 -29.10
N PRO A 183 17.36 0.14 -29.42
CA PRO A 183 18.73 0.62 -29.24
C PRO A 183 19.00 1.82 -30.17
N GLY A 184 19.39 2.94 -29.58
CA GLY A 184 19.68 4.18 -30.30
C GLY A 184 20.48 5.16 -29.45
N TYR A 185 20.44 6.45 -29.81
CA TYR A 185 21.32 7.48 -29.25
C TYR A 185 21.13 7.66 -27.75
N ALA A 186 19.87 7.69 -27.29
CA ALA A 186 19.52 7.85 -25.89
C ALA A 186 18.53 6.79 -25.39
N GLY A 187 18.32 5.73 -26.17
CA GLY A 187 17.34 4.67 -25.93
C GLY A 187 15.92 5.17 -26.13
N GLU A 188 15.30 4.78 -27.24
CA GLU A 188 13.94 5.18 -27.60
C GLU A 188 12.96 4.11 -27.11
N LEU A 189 12.14 4.45 -26.11
CA LEU A 189 11.19 3.52 -25.52
C LEU A 189 9.86 3.61 -26.28
N LEU A 190 9.44 2.49 -26.88
CA LEU A 190 8.15 2.37 -27.53
C LEU A 190 7.18 1.57 -26.64
N ILE A 191 6.03 2.17 -26.34
CA ILE A 191 4.97 1.61 -25.49
C ILE A 191 3.73 1.39 -26.35
N LYS A 192 3.11 0.21 -26.23
CA LYS A 192 1.76 -0.07 -26.74
C LYS A 192 0.77 0.00 -25.59
N VAL A 193 -0.16 0.95 -25.67
CA VAL A 193 -1.27 1.09 -24.71
C VAL A 193 -2.33 0.02 -24.99
N SER A 194 -2.92 -0.55 -23.94
CA SER A 194 -3.94 -1.58 -24.06
C SER A 194 -5.19 -1.06 -24.77
N ASN A 195 -5.63 -1.81 -25.79
CA ASN A 195 -6.86 -1.47 -26.50
C ASN A 195 -8.11 -1.64 -25.62
N ASP A 196 -8.07 -2.56 -24.64
CA ASP A 196 -9.20 -2.78 -23.73
C ASP A 196 -9.33 -1.59 -22.76
N TYR A 197 -8.21 -1.06 -22.27
CA TYR A 197 -8.19 0.19 -21.51
C TYR A 197 -8.79 1.35 -22.29
N LEU A 198 -8.38 1.55 -23.54
CA LEU A 198 -8.88 2.66 -24.37
C LEU A 198 -10.39 2.52 -24.65
N LYS A 199 -10.89 1.30 -24.90
CA LYS A 199 -12.34 1.05 -25.06
C LYS A 199 -13.13 1.33 -23.80
N GLN A 200 -12.64 0.87 -22.64
CA GLN A 200 -13.27 1.14 -21.35
C GLN A 200 -13.39 2.66 -21.12
N ARG A 201 -12.33 3.40 -21.46
CA ARG A 201 -12.30 4.88 -21.40
C ARG A 201 -13.30 5.57 -22.33
N GLU A 202 -13.62 4.99 -23.49
CA GLU A 202 -14.66 5.55 -24.38
C GLU A 202 -16.06 5.36 -23.80
N THR A 203 -16.30 4.25 -23.09
CA THR A 203 -17.57 3.97 -22.41
C THR A 203 -17.72 4.68 -21.07
N GLU A 204 -16.62 4.91 -20.35
CA GLU A 204 -16.58 5.66 -19.11
C GLU A 204 -16.43 7.15 -19.42
N TYR A 205 -17.55 7.89 -19.42
CA TYR A 205 -17.51 9.36 -19.40
C TYR A 205 -16.56 9.78 -18.28
N TYR A 206 -15.61 10.67 -18.55
CA TYR A 206 -14.69 11.29 -17.56
C TYR A 206 -15.46 12.10 -16.49
N GLY A 207 -16.33 11.45 -15.74
CA GLY A 207 -16.73 11.90 -14.43
C GLY A 207 -15.56 11.65 -13.49
N THR A 208 -15.38 12.56 -12.55
CA THR A 208 -14.73 12.22 -11.29
C THR A 208 -15.38 10.96 -10.73
N VAL A 209 -14.59 10.00 -10.25
CA VAL A 209 -15.11 8.91 -9.42
C VAL A 209 -15.85 9.58 -8.26
N ASN A 210 -17.17 9.44 -8.21
CA ASN A 210 -18.02 10.18 -7.28
C ASN A 210 -18.60 9.27 -6.20
N SER A 211 -18.44 7.95 -6.33
CA SER A 211 -18.96 6.97 -5.39
C SER A 211 -18.10 5.70 -5.32
N SER A 212 -18.24 4.97 -4.22
CA SER A 212 -17.65 3.63 -4.05
C SER A 212 -18.18 2.61 -5.09
N LEU A 213 -19.36 2.84 -5.68
CA LEU A 213 -19.93 1.97 -6.70
C LEU A 213 -19.15 2.04 -8.02
N ASP A 214 -18.62 3.22 -8.37
CA ASP A 214 -17.86 3.44 -9.60
C ASP A 214 -16.55 2.62 -9.61
N ILE A 215 -15.99 2.37 -8.42
CA ILE A 215 -14.74 1.59 -8.26
C ILE A 215 -15.00 0.13 -7.88
N ARG A 216 -16.25 -0.31 -7.72
CA ARG A 216 -16.56 -1.67 -7.26
C ARG A 216 -15.91 -2.77 -8.11
N GLN A 217 -15.78 -2.53 -9.41
CA GLN A 217 -15.18 -3.47 -10.36
C GLN A 217 -13.68 -3.70 -10.16
N THR A 218 -12.98 -2.82 -9.45
CA THR A 218 -11.53 -2.97 -9.18
C THR A 218 -11.24 -3.99 -8.08
N TYR A 219 -12.22 -4.32 -7.22
CA TYR A 219 -12.07 -5.25 -6.09
C TYR A 219 -12.22 -6.70 -6.53
N THR A 220 -11.23 -7.17 -7.27
CA THR A 220 -11.17 -8.52 -7.82
C THR A 220 -10.39 -9.47 -6.90
N ASN A 221 -10.52 -10.77 -7.13
CA ASN A 221 -9.66 -11.77 -6.48
C ASN A 221 -8.16 -11.47 -6.70
N HIS A 222 -7.79 -10.99 -7.89
CA HIS A 222 -6.41 -10.61 -8.20
C HIS A 222 -5.93 -9.48 -7.29
N TYR A 223 -6.71 -8.39 -7.16
CA TYR A 223 -6.38 -7.29 -6.24
C TYR A 223 -6.12 -7.80 -4.82
N TYR A 224 -7.06 -8.56 -4.25
CA TYR A 224 -6.93 -9.05 -2.87
C TYR A 224 -5.74 -10.00 -2.68
N THR A 225 -5.36 -10.75 -3.72
CA THR A 225 -4.31 -11.77 -3.61
C THR A 225 -2.95 -11.32 -4.12
N GLN A 226 -2.82 -10.18 -4.79
CA GLN A 226 -1.54 -9.75 -5.41
C GLN A 226 -1.11 -8.32 -5.08
N ASP A 227 -2.02 -7.44 -4.65
CA ASP A 227 -1.71 -6.01 -4.44
C ASP A 227 -2.16 -5.51 -3.07
N CYS A 228 -3.40 -5.83 -2.66
CA CYS A 228 -3.97 -5.40 -1.40
C CYS A 228 -3.03 -5.73 -0.22
N GLY A 229 -2.61 -4.71 0.54
CA GLY A 229 -1.62 -4.89 1.59
C GLY A 229 -1.94 -6.06 2.53
N GLY A 230 -0.91 -6.81 2.91
CA GLY A 230 -1.05 -8.04 3.69
C GLY A 230 -1.35 -9.30 2.87
N PHE A 231 -1.48 -9.22 1.54
CA PHE A 231 -1.81 -10.40 0.70
C PHE A 231 -0.80 -11.56 0.85
N GLU A 232 0.48 -11.28 1.06
CA GLU A 232 1.49 -12.33 1.27
C GLU A 232 1.23 -13.12 2.55
N SER A 233 0.89 -12.41 3.63
CA SER A 233 0.52 -13.06 4.89
C SER A 233 -0.78 -13.85 4.75
N TYR A 234 -1.76 -13.30 4.03
CA TYR A 234 -2.99 -14.02 3.72
C TYR A 234 -2.70 -15.31 2.95
N LYS A 235 -1.91 -15.26 1.86
CA LYS A 235 -1.52 -16.46 1.09
C LYS A 235 -0.78 -17.49 1.94
N LYS A 236 0.12 -17.04 2.81
CA LYS A 236 0.92 -17.90 3.68
C LYS A 236 0.08 -18.62 4.73
N ASN A 237 -0.89 -17.94 5.32
CA ASN A 237 -1.61 -18.41 6.51
C ASN A 237 -3.12 -18.65 6.29
N GLN A 238 -3.60 -18.44 5.06
CA GLN A 238 -5.01 -18.53 4.66
C GLN A 238 -5.93 -17.65 5.55
N GLY A 239 -5.46 -16.45 5.89
CA GLY A 239 -6.16 -15.49 6.74
C GLY A 239 -6.36 -15.90 8.22
N LYS A 240 -5.84 -17.07 8.64
CA LYS A 240 -5.97 -17.57 10.02
C LYS A 240 -5.02 -16.92 11.03
N LYS A 241 -4.18 -15.97 10.59
CA LYS A 241 -3.23 -15.24 11.43
C LYS A 241 -3.18 -13.77 11.01
N LEU A 242 -3.22 -12.89 12.00
CA LEU A 242 -2.97 -11.47 11.81
C LEU A 242 -1.47 -11.20 11.87
N GLU A 243 -0.80 -11.13 10.71
CA GLU A 243 0.59 -10.64 10.63
C GLU A 243 0.69 -9.25 9.99
N ASP A 244 -0.32 -8.79 9.26
CA ASP A 244 -0.38 -7.41 8.75
C ASP A 244 -0.43 -6.42 9.93
N PRO A 245 0.56 -5.53 10.09
CA PRO A 245 0.59 -4.57 11.19
C PRO A 245 -0.66 -3.70 11.32
N ARG A 246 -1.34 -3.37 10.21
CA ARG A 246 -2.56 -2.53 10.23
C ARG A 246 -3.70 -3.26 10.91
N LEU A 247 -3.91 -4.52 10.51
CA LEU A 247 -4.92 -5.37 11.13
C LEU A 247 -4.57 -5.70 12.59
N GLN A 248 -3.28 -5.88 12.91
CA GLN A 248 -2.83 -6.04 14.30
C GLN A 248 -3.12 -4.81 15.15
N ALA A 249 -2.90 -3.60 14.63
CA ALA A 249 -3.22 -2.34 15.30
C ALA A 249 -4.72 -2.23 15.59
N VAL A 250 -5.57 -2.50 14.59
CA VAL A 250 -7.02 -2.49 14.77
C VAL A 250 -7.48 -3.55 15.78
N ALA A 251 -6.96 -4.78 15.70
CA ALA A 251 -7.23 -5.84 16.68
C ALA A 251 -6.79 -5.46 18.11
N THR A 252 -5.64 -4.80 18.23
CA THR A 252 -5.09 -4.27 19.48
C THR A 252 -6.06 -3.27 20.11
N ILE A 253 -6.49 -2.25 19.37
CA ILE A 253 -7.46 -1.26 19.86
C ILE A 253 -8.82 -1.91 20.15
N SER A 254 -9.25 -2.84 19.30
CA SER A 254 -10.52 -3.57 19.44
C SER A 254 -10.60 -4.43 20.69
N SER A 255 -9.46 -4.86 21.22
CA SER A 255 -9.42 -5.61 22.48
C SER A 255 -9.82 -4.80 23.72
N LEU A 256 -10.20 -3.52 23.60
CA LEU A 256 -10.97 -2.82 24.64
C LEU A 256 -12.35 -3.46 24.88
N LYS A 257 -12.89 -4.17 23.88
CA LYS A 257 -14.06 -5.05 24.03
C LYS A 257 -13.60 -6.50 24.12
N GLN A 258 -14.22 -7.26 25.02
CA GLN A 258 -13.81 -8.64 25.35
C GLN A 258 -14.81 -9.72 24.89
N SER A 259 -16.03 -9.32 24.53
CA SER A 259 -17.11 -10.19 24.12
C SER A 259 -18.23 -9.35 23.51
N GLY A 260 -19.14 -10.00 22.77
CA GLY A 260 -20.32 -9.36 22.19
C GLY A 260 -20.46 -9.64 20.71
N HIS A 261 -21.18 -8.77 20.02
CA HIS A 261 -21.37 -8.83 18.57
C HIS A 261 -20.53 -7.75 17.87
N VAL A 262 -19.73 -8.17 16.88
CA VAL A 262 -18.87 -7.30 16.05
C VAL A 262 -19.51 -7.06 14.69
N LEU A 263 -19.49 -5.81 14.22
CA LEU A 263 -19.76 -5.44 12.83
C LEU A 263 -18.43 -5.09 12.14
N ASP A 264 -17.98 -5.96 11.24
CA ASP A 264 -16.77 -5.80 10.43
C ASP A 264 -17.14 -5.19 9.07
N LEU A 265 -16.97 -3.87 8.93
CA LEU A 265 -17.36 -3.08 7.76
C LEU A 265 -16.22 -3.07 6.76
N GLY A 266 -16.46 -3.54 5.54
CA GLY A 266 -15.43 -3.72 4.52
C GLY A 266 -14.46 -4.84 4.93
N CYS A 267 -14.99 -6.03 5.21
CA CYS A 267 -14.21 -7.11 5.83
C CYS A 267 -13.07 -7.65 4.96
N GLY A 268 -13.02 -7.31 3.67
CA GLY A 268 -11.93 -7.71 2.77
C GLY A 268 -11.78 -9.23 2.73
N ARG A 269 -10.56 -9.72 2.96
CA ARG A 269 -10.26 -11.16 2.97
C ARG A 269 -10.62 -11.85 4.29
N GLY A 270 -11.24 -11.15 5.24
CA GLY A 270 -11.83 -11.73 6.45
C GLY A 270 -10.85 -12.06 7.57
N GLU A 271 -9.60 -11.60 7.54
CA GLU A 271 -8.63 -11.91 8.60
C GLU A 271 -9.05 -11.33 9.97
N LEU A 272 -9.63 -10.13 9.99
CA LEU A 272 -10.21 -9.55 11.21
C LEU A 272 -11.48 -10.30 11.65
N SER A 273 -12.35 -10.66 10.71
CA SER A 273 -13.54 -11.48 10.99
C SER A 273 -13.16 -12.81 11.65
N TYR A 274 -12.16 -13.51 11.11
CA TYR A 274 -11.61 -14.73 11.69
C TYR A 274 -11.02 -14.49 13.08
N TYR A 275 -10.24 -13.42 13.24
CA TYR A 275 -9.68 -13.03 14.53
C TYR A 275 -10.76 -12.85 15.59
N PHE A 276 -11.82 -12.06 15.31
CA PHE A 276 -12.89 -11.79 16.26
C PHE A 276 -13.68 -13.05 16.60
N ALA A 277 -14.04 -13.86 15.60
CA ALA A 277 -14.71 -15.15 15.83
C ALA A 277 -13.87 -16.06 16.74
N ASN A 278 -12.56 -16.16 16.48
CA ASN A 278 -11.63 -16.95 17.29
C ASN A 278 -11.42 -16.37 18.71
N GLN A 279 -11.75 -15.10 18.94
CA GLN A 279 -11.83 -14.51 20.29
C GLN A 279 -13.17 -14.77 21.00
N GLY A 280 -14.12 -15.43 20.33
CA GLY A 280 -15.44 -15.78 20.88
C GLY A 280 -16.52 -14.71 20.67
N PHE A 281 -16.30 -13.77 19.74
CA PHE A 281 -17.35 -12.85 19.31
C PHE A 281 -18.26 -13.52 18.28
N SER A 282 -19.53 -13.10 18.26
CA SER A 282 -20.33 -13.22 17.05
C SER A 282 -19.94 -12.09 16.10
N VAL A 283 -19.90 -12.33 14.79
CA VAL A 283 -19.41 -11.37 13.81
C VAL A 283 -20.39 -11.24 12.64
N THR A 284 -20.75 -10.03 12.28
CA THR A 284 -21.36 -9.70 10.98
C THR A 284 -20.28 -9.06 10.10
N SER A 285 -19.92 -9.72 9.01
CA SER A 285 -18.88 -9.30 8.07
C SER A 285 -19.51 -8.82 6.77
N VAL A 286 -19.28 -7.55 6.42
CA VAL A 286 -19.89 -6.93 5.24
C VAL A 286 -18.81 -6.47 4.27
N ASP A 287 -18.92 -6.86 3.01
CA ASP A 287 -18.12 -6.32 1.92
C ASP A 287 -18.94 -6.36 0.62
N TYR A 288 -18.83 -5.34 -0.23
CA TYR A 288 -19.59 -5.32 -1.48
C TYR A 288 -18.98 -6.17 -2.61
N SER A 289 -17.77 -6.68 -2.42
CA SER A 289 -17.03 -7.48 -3.39
C SER A 289 -17.35 -8.95 -3.16
N PRO A 290 -17.91 -9.65 -4.17
CA PRO A 290 -18.09 -11.09 -4.09
C PRO A 290 -16.77 -11.84 -3.86
N SER A 291 -15.66 -11.36 -4.45
CA SER A 291 -14.34 -11.94 -4.26
C SER A 291 -13.83 -11.79 -2.82
N ALA A 292 -14.07 -10.65 -2.17
CA ALA A 292 -13.74 -10.45 -0.77
C ALA A 292 -14.47 -11.47 0.12
N ILE A 293 -15.80 -11.57 -0.05
CA ILE A 293 -16.64 -12.49 0.73
C ILE A 293 -16.24 -13.96 0.54
N GLU A 294 -15.88 -14.36 -0.68
CA GLU A 294 -15.37 -15.71 -0.95
C GLU A 294 -14.07 -15.98 -0.20
N LEU A 295 -13.10 -15.05 -0.26
CA LEU A 295 -11.83 -15.16 0.47
C LEU A 295 -12.04 -15.16 1.99
N ALA A 296 -12.94 -14.31 2.50
CA ALA A 296 -13.30 -14.25 3.91
C ALA A 296 -13.88 -15.56 4.44
N LYS A 297 -14.73 -16.23 3.65
CA LYS A 297 -15.24 -17.57 3.99
C LYS A 297 -14.12 -18.61 4.02
N ASN A 298 -13.15 -18.54 3.10
CA ASN A 298 -12.04 -19.48 3.03
C ASN A 298 -11.15 -19.47 4.28
N CYS A 299 -11.10 -18.37 5.03
CA CYS A 299 -10.42 -18.30 6.32
C CYS A 299 -10.92 -19.34 7.34
N PHE A 300 -12.16 -19.83 7.19
CA PHE A 300 -12.80 -20.77 8.11
C PHE A 300 -12.79 -22.22 7.61
N ASN A 301 -12.10 -22.52 6.52
CA ASN A 301 -12.02 -23.88 6.00
C ASN A 301 -11.46 -24.85 7.06
N GLY A 302 -12.23 -25.91 7.36
CA GLY A 302 -11.92 -26.90 8.40
C GLY A 302 -12.24 -26.46 9.84
N GLU A 303 -12.96 -25.36 10.03
CA GLU A 303 -13.38 -24.80 11.33
C GLU A 303 -14.87 -24.40 11.30
N GLU A 304 -15.74 -25.35 10.92
CA GLU A 304 -17.17 -25.11 10.66
C GLU A 304 -17.91 -24.54 11.88
N THR A 305 -17.59 -25.02 13.09
CA THR A 305 -18.18 -24.50 14.34
C THR A 305 -17.78 -23.06 14.63
N LEU A 306 -16.61 -22.63 14.15
CA LEU A 306 -16.19 -21.24 14.25
C LEU A 306 -16.93 -20.38 13.22
N ALA A 307 -17.10 -20.91 12.00
CA ALA A 307 -17.82 -20.26 10.91
C ALA A 307 -19.28 -19.97 11.26
N GLU A 308 -19.94 -20.82 12.06
CA GLU A 308 -21.31 -20.61 12.55
C GLU A 308 -21.48 -19.31 13.35
N ASN A 309 -20.39 -18.76 13.93
CA ASN A 309 -20.43 -17.49 14.65
C ASN A 309 -20.31 -16.26 13.73
N VAL A 310 -20.18 -16.47 12.42
CA VAL A 310 -19.92 -15.40 11.44
C VAL A 310 -20.99 -15.35 10.35
N GLN A 311 -21.65 -14.21 10.24
CA GLN A 311 -22.57 -13.89 9.15
C GLN A 311 -21.83 -13.09 8.08
N PHE A 312 -21.68 -13.66 6.88
CA PHE A 312 -21.10 -12.97 5.72
C PHE A 312 -22.19 -12.34 4.85
N ILE A 313 -22.09 -11.05 4.56
CA ILE A 313 -23.04 -10.32 3.73
C ILE A 313 -22.29 -9.64 2.57
N CYS A 314 -22.58 -10.08 1.35
CA CYS A 314 -22.09 -9.41 0.14
C CYS A 314 -22.98 -8.20 -0.16
N GLY A 315 -22.60 -7.00 0.30
CA GLY A 315 -23.44 -5.81 0.18
C GLY A 315 -22.70 -4.49 0.45
N ASN A 316 -23.28 -3.38 0.03
CA ASN A 316 -22.73 -2.04 0.29
C ASN A 316 -23.06 -1.63 1.74
N VAL A 317 -22.04 -1.24 2.51
CA VAL A 317 -22.16 -0.83 3.92
C VAL A 317 -23.15 0.33 4.14
N CYS A 318 -23.41 1.15 3.12
CA CYS A 318 -24.36 2.25 3.15
C CYS A 318 -25.83 1.81 3.12
N ASN A 319 -26.14 0.61 2.63
CA ASN A 319 -27.54 0.16 2.44
C ASN A 319 -27.82 -1.31 2.81
N VAL A 320 -26.81 -2.06 3.24
CA VAL A 320 -26.97 -3.44 3.71
C VAL A 320 -28.02 -3.55 4.82
N VAL A 321 -28.77 -4.65 4.87
CA VAL A 321 -29.68 -4.90 5.99
C VAL A 321 -28.85 -5.40 7.18
N LEU A 322 -28.94 -4.69 8.30
CA LEU A 322 -28.29 -5.07 9.56
C LEU A 322 -29.36 -5.44 10.57
N GLU A 323 -29.05 -6.44 11.40
CA GLU A 323 -29.97 -6.94 12.42
C GLU A 323 -29.37 -6.79 13.82
N GLY A 324 -30.21 -6.39 14.77
CA GLY A 324 -29.80 -6.25 16.17
C GLY A 324 -28.94 -5.02 16.44
N LYS A 325 -28.05 -5.15 17.44
CA LYS A 325 -27.12 -4.11 17.88
C LYS A 325 -25.72 -4.70 18.05
N TYR A 326 -24.71 -3.86 17.90
CA TYR A 326 -23.32 -4.25 17.95
C TYR A 326 -22.59 -3.63 19.14
N ASP A 327 -21.73 -4.42 19.79
CA ASP A 327 -20.86 -3.97 20.89
C ASP A 327 -19.56 -3.35 20.38
N LEU A 328 -19.18 -3.73 19.16
CA LEU A 328 -18.01 -3.24 18.46
C LEU A 328 -18.35 -3.13 16.97
N ALA A 329 -18.07 -1.99 16.36
CA ALA A 329 -18.02 -1.84 14.91
C ALA A 329 -16.59 -1.48 14.51
N VAL A 330 -16.10 -2.01 13.39
CA VAL A 330 -14.75 -1.79 12.89
C VAL A 330 -14.82 -1.39 11.42
N ALA A 331 -14.08 -0.36 11.04
CA ALA A 331 -13.78 -0.03 9.65
C ALA A 331 -12.25 0.14 9.53
N SER A 332 -11.58 -0.81 8.87
CA SER A 332 -10.12 -0.88 8.73
C SER A 332 -9.74 -0.69 7.28
N ASP A 333 -9.18 0.47 6.92
CA ASP A 333 -8.80 0.84 5.55
C ASP A 333 -10.00 0.77 4.56
N VAL A 334 -11.11 1.41 4.94
CA VAL A 334 -12.39 1.37 4.18
C VAL A 334 -12.92 2.76 3.87
N ILE A 335 -12.72 3.72 4.77
CA ILE A 335 -13.40 5.02 4.68
C ILE A 335 -12.82 5.92 3.57
N GLU A 336 -11.58 5.68 3.18
CA GLU A 336 -10.88 6.31 2.07
C GLU A 336 -11.41 5.83 0.70
N HIS A 337 -12.18 4.73 0.68
CA HIS A 337 -12.82 4.14 -0.50
C HIS A 337 -14.29 4.60 -0.69
N LEU A 338 -14.82 5.42 0.21
CA LEU A 338 -16.21 5.87 0.22
C LEU A 338 -16.27 7.38 -0.06
N ALA A 339 -17.21 7.80 -0.90
CA ALA A 339 -17.44 9.22 -1.15
C ALA A 339 -17.90 9.95 0.12
N PHE A 340 -17.84 11.28 0.10
CA PHE A 340 -18.16 12.10 1.26
C PHE A 340 -19.58 11.85 1.80
N GLU A 341 -20.56 11.74 0.90
CA GLU A 341 -21.96 11.48 1.21
C GLU A 341 -22.18 10.05 1.70
N GLU A 342 -21.44 9.08 1.17
CA GLU A 342 -21.48 7.69 1.60
C GLU A 342 -20.95 7.51 3.03
N LEU A 343 -19.89 8.23 3.39
CA LEU A 343 -19.40 8.25 4.77
C LEU A 343 -20.43 8.82 5.75
N GLU A 344 -21.18 9.84 5.34
CA GLU A 344 -22.25 10.41 6.16
C GLU A 344 -23.32 9.35 6.47
N VAL A 345 -23.73 8.58 5.46
CA VAL A 345 -24.66 7.44 5.62
C VAL A 345 -24.06 6.34 6.49
N LEU A 346 -22.80 5.95 6.25
CA LEU A 346 -22.10 4.94 7.03
C LEU A 346 -22.09 5.29 8.52
N TYR A 347 -21.62 6.49 8.87
CA TYR A 347 -21.48 6.90 10.27
C TYR A 347 -22.83 7.03 10.97
N GLN A 348 -23.85 7.54 10.29
CA GLN A 348 -25.22 7.57 10.81
C GLN A 348 -25.72 6.17 11.14
N ARG A 349 -25.53 5.22 10.22
CA ARG A 349 -25.96 3.83 10.39
C ARG A 349 -25.21 3.15 11.51
N VAL A 350 -23.88 3.29 11.57
CA VAL A 350 -23.10 2.71 12.68
C VAL A 350 -23.60 3.29 14.01
N ALA A 351 -23.80 4.60 14.12
CA ALA A 351 -24.36 5.21 15.33
C ALA A 351 -25.74 4.62 15.69
N GLN A 352 -26.60 4.38 14.70
CA GLN A 352 -27.91 3.75 14.90
C GLN A 352 -27.82 2.30 15.36
N TYR A 353 -26.90 1.48 14.83
CA TYR A 353 -26.80 0.05 15.15
C TYR A 353 -25.84 -0.28 16.29
N LEU A 354 -25.05 0.69 16.77
CA LEU A 354 -24.17 0.51 17.92
C LEU A 354 -24.97 0.49 19.23
N ASN A 355 -24.58 -0.39 20.15
CA ASN A 355 -25.04 -0.36 21.54
C ASN A 355 -24.60 0.92 22.24
N THR A 356 -25.30 1.29 23.33
CA THR A 356 -24.98 2.50 24.12
C THR A 356 -23.54 2.51 24.63
N GLU A 357 -23.03 1.36 25.07
CA GLU A 357 -21.65 1.20 25.52
C GLU A 357 -20.72 0.72 24.38
N GLY A 358 -21.24 0.59 23.15
CA GLY A 358 -20.48 0.06 22.02
C GLY A 358 -19.41 1.05 21.54
N LEU A 359 -18.39 0.52 20.86
CA LEU A 359 -17.31 1.30 20.27
C LEU A 359 -17.32 1.15 18.76
N PHE A 360 -17.13 2.25 18.04
CA PHE A 360 -16.81 2.24 16.63
C PHE A 360 -15.34 2.59 16.45
N ILE A 361 -14.55 1.63 15.97
CA ILE A 361 -13.12 1.77 15.74
C ILE A 361 -12.89 1.98 14.25
N VAL A 362 -12.13 3.02 13.94
CA VAL A 362 -11.83 3.43 12.58
C VAL A 362 -10.32 3.52 12.44
N HIS A 363 -9.80 2.87 11.40
CA HIS A 363 -8.44 3.06 10.92
C HIS A 363 -8.49 3.38 9.42
N THR A 364 -7.66 4.32 8.99
CA THR A 364 -7.54 4.73 7.59
C THR A 364 -6.09 5.03 7.27
N PHE A 365 -5.68 4.63 6.08
CA PHE A 365 -4.34 4.78 5.55
C PHE A 365 -4.41 5.12 4.05
N PRO A 366 -3.72 6.17 3.58
CA PRO A 366 -2.86 7.08 4.32
C PRO A 366 -3.65 8.17 5.08
N ASN A 367 -3.03 8.73 6.10
CA ASN A 367 -3.29 10.09 6.54
C ASN A 367 -3.01 11.05 5.37
N LEU A 368 -3.99 11.85 4.93
CA LEU A 368 -3.85 12.80 3.82
C LEU A 368 -2.63 13.73 3.97
N TRP A 369 -2.23 14.06 5.20
CA TRP A 369 -1.08 14.93 5.46
C TRP A 369 0.27 14.27 5.16
N TYR A 370 0.33 12.94 5.15
CA TYR A 370 1.54 12.17 4.82
C TYR A 370 2.00 12.46 3.39
N TYR A 371 1.14 12.23 2.40
CA TYR A 371 1.48 12.49 1.01
C TYR A 371 1.50 13.99 0.68
N LYS A 372 0.67 14.79 1.35
CA LYS A 372 0.63 16.24 1.09
C LYS A 372 1.87 17.00 1.57
N TYR A 373 2.44 16.62 2.72
CA TYR A 373 3.50 17.41 3.35
C TYR A 373 4.78 16.61 3.62
N ASN A 374 4.67 15.40 4.16
CA ASN A 374 5.84 14.63 4.59
C ASN A 374 6.57 13.98 3.40
N TYR A 375 5.84 13.41 2.44
CA TYR A 375 6.45 12.75 1.29
C TYR A 375 7.26 13.71 0.41
N PRO A 376 6.79 14.93 0.06
CA PRO A 376 7.61 15.92 -0.66
C PRO A 376 8.88 16.31 0.10
N LEU A 377 8.82 16.41 1.43
CA LEU A 377 10.00 16.65 2.25
C LEU A 377 10.98 15.46 2.20
N LYS A 378 10.48 14.22 2.30
CA LYS A 378 11.29 13.01 2.15
C LYS A 378 11.98 12.96 0.79
N ARG A 379 11.29 13.30 -0.31
CA ARG A 379 11.89 13.38 -1.65
C ARG A 379 13.03 14.40 -1.70
N LYS A 380 12.85 15.59 -1.13
CA LYS A 380 13.91 16.61 -1.05
C LYS A 380 15.14 16.12 -0.26
N ILE A 381 14.91 15.45 0.86
CA ILE A 381 16.00 14.87 1.67
C ILE A 381 16.71 13.76 0.89
N ALA A 382 15.97 12.84 0.27
CA ALA A 382 16.53 11.76 -0.55
C ALA A 382 17.39 12.32 -1.69
N ALA A 383 16.85 13.30 -2.43
CA ALA A 383 17.58 13.99 -3.49
C ALA A 383 18.88 14.64 -2.98
N SER A 384 18.88 15.24 -1.78
CA SER A 384 20.07 15.88 -1.20
C SER A 384 21.23 14.92 -0.90
N VAL A 385 20.94 13.62 -0.80
CA VAL A 385 21.94 12.55 -0.59
C VAL A 385 22.12 11.66 -1.81
N GLY A 386 21.58 12.06 -2.98
CA GLY A 386 21.65 11.29 -4.22
C GLY A 386 20.78 10.03 -4.26
N ALA A 387 19.83 9.87 -3.32
CA ALA A 387 18.85 8.81 -3.32
C ALA A 387 17.62 9.19 -4.17
N TYR A 388 17.01 8.19 -4.81
CA TYR A 388 15.80 8.35 -5.60
C TYR A 388 14.56 7.96 -4.79
N LEU A 389 13.52 8.79 -4.87
CA LEU A 389 12.17 8.47 -4.45
C LEU A 389 11.20 8.87 -5.56
N PRO A 390 10.26 8.00 -5.93
CA PRO A 390 9.36 8.25 -7.05
C PRO A 390 8.50 9.50 -6.83
N VAL A 391 8.06 10.12 -7.92
CA VAL A 391 7.14 11.26 -7.84
C VAL A 391 5.77 10.82 -7.29
N GLN A 392 5.36 9.60 -7.65
CA GLN A 392 4.14 8.96 -7.20
C GLN A 392 4.48 7.66 -6.44
N PRO A 393 4.42 7.64 -5.10
CA PRO A 393 4.75 6.46 -4.30
C PRO A 393 3.61 5.44 -4.15
N ARG A 394 2.39 5.81 -4.57
CA ARG A 394 1.18 5.00 -4.40
C ARG A 394 1.06 4.00 -5.54
N SER A 395 0.54 2.81 -5.24
CA SER A 395 0.19 1.84 -6.28
C SER A 395 -0.91 2.39 -7.19
N ARG A 396 -1.07 1.78 -8.37
CA ARG A 396 -2.16 2.10 -9.30
C ARG A 396 -3.53 1.89 -8.66
N TYR A 397 -3.67 0.83 -7.86
CA TYR A 397 -4.89 0.50 -7.13
C TYR A 397 -5.20 1.56 -6.07
N GLU A 398 -4.21 1.99 -5.27
CA GLU A 398 -4.41 3.07 -4.31
C GLU A 398 -4.93 4.35 -4.99
N LEU A 399 -4.35 4.74 -6.13
CA LEU A 399 -4.80 5.92 -6.89
C LEU A 399 -6.22 5.80 -7.45
N LEU A 400 -6.66 4.58 -7.79
CA LEU A 400 -8.02 4.34 -8.27
C LEU A 400 -9.04 4.31 -7.14
N MET A 401 -8.67 3.71 -6.02
CA MET A 401 -9.63 3.32 -4.99
C MET A 401 -9.69 4.29 -3.81
N HIS A 402 -8.63 5.05 -3.54
CA HIS A 402 -8.63 6.06 -2.47
C HIS A 402 -9.26 7.36 -2.95
N ILE A 403 -10.59 7.34 -3.09
CA ILE A 403 -11.38 8.46 -3.62
C ILE A 403 -11.62 9.56 -2.58
N ASN A 404 -11.34 9.28 -1.29
CA ASN A 404 -11.63 10.19 -0.18
C ASN A 404 -10.64 10.04 0.99
N GLU A 405 -9.34 10.20 0.73
CA GLU A 405 -8.29 10.17 1.75
C GLU A 405 -8.59 11.17 2.90
N GLN A 406 -8.55 10.66 4.14
CA GLN A 406 -9.01 11.43 5.29
C GLN A 406 -7.93 12.33 5.89
N SER A 407 -8.37 13.50 6.37
CA SER A 407 -7.60 14.31 7.29
C SER A 407 -8.19 14.25 8.70
N PRO A 408 -7.38 14.48 9.75
CA PRO A 408 -7.84 14.44 11.15
C PRO A 408 -9.04 15.34 11.42
N ARG A 409 -9.04 16.54 10.82
CA ARG A 409 -10.10 17.53 11.00
C ARG A 409 -11.40 17.09 10.34
N VAL A 410 -11.31 16.52 9.13
CA VAL A 410 -12.47 16.05 8.38
C VAL A 410 -13.09 14.85 9.10
N LEU A 411 -12.29 13.83 9.41
CA LEU A 411 -12.74 12.63 10.10
C LEU A 411 -13.39 12.93 11.46
N LYS A 412 -12.73 13.75 12.30
CA LYS A 412 -13.29 14.16 13.60
C LYS A 412 -14.62 14.90 13.45
N LYS A 413 -14.73 15.79 12.46
CA LYS A 413 -15.96 16.55 12.19
C LYS A 413 -17.10 15.64 11.74
N GLN A 414 -16.83 14.70 10.84
CA GLN A 414 -17.86 13.79 10.32
C GLN A 414 -18.36 12.82 11.40
N LEU A 415 -17.45 12.18 12.15
CA LEU A 415 -17.83 11.30 13.27
C LEU A 415 -18.61 12.08 14.34
N GLY A 416 -18.17 13.30 14.67
CA GLY A 416 -18.80 14.15 15.68
C GLY A 416 -20.23 14.60 15.35
N LYS A 417 -20.70 14.45 14.11
CA LYS A 417 -22.11 14.66 13.76
C LYS A 417 -23.04 13.62 14.40
N TYR A 418 -22.56 12.38 14.57
CA TYR A 418 -23.38 11.23 14.97
C TYR A 418 -23.00 10.65 16.33
N PHE A 419 -21.76 10.87 16.76
CA PHE A 419 -21.25 10.40 18.05
C PHE A 419 -20.91 11.57 18.95
N LYS A 420 -21.41 11.53 20.18
CA LYS A 420 -21.12 12.56 21.20
C LYS A 420 -19.67 12.52 21.65
N HIS A 421 -19.05 11.35 21.62
CA HIS A 421 -17.68 11.14 22.07
C HIS A 421 -16.84 10.56 20.95
N VAL A 422 -15.88 11.35 20.47
CA VAL A 422 -14.95 10.96 19.40
C VAL A 422 -13.53 11.26 19.87
N TYR A 423 -12.70 10.22 19.93
CA TYR A 423 -11.28 10.31 20.20
C TYR A 423 -10.52 9.94 18.93
N LEU A 424 -9.57 10.78 18.50
CA LEU A 424 -8.81 10.60 17.26
C LEU A 424 -7.35 10.90 17.53
N TRP A 425 -6.45 10.07 17.01
CA TRP A 425 -5.02 10.25 17.15
C TRP A 425 -4.26 9.74 15.91
N PHE A 426 -3.03 10.20 15.77
CA PHE A 426 -2.07 9.77 14.76
C PHE A 426 -1.22 8.64 15.30
N GLY A 427 -0.84 7.71 14.43
CA GLY A 427 0.10 6.65 14.77
C GLY A 427 0.67 5.96 13.56
N ASP A 428 1.24 4.80 13.81
CA ASP A 428 1.76 3.88 12.81
C ASP A 428 1.20 2.48 13.09
N PRO A 429 0.98 1.62 12.07
CA PRO A 429 0.53 0.25 12.29
C PRO A 429 1.39 -0.56 13.27
N GLU A 430 2.71 -0.32 13.31
CA GLU A 430 3.59 -1.01 14.27
C GLU A 430 3.54 -0.41 15.68
N ASN A 431 3.15 0.86 15.80
CA ASN A 431 3.01 1.58 17.06
C ASN A 431 1.63 2.28 17.14
N PRO A 432 0.53 1.54 17.36
CA PRO A 432 -0.82 2.08 17.34
C PRO A 432 -1.10 3.12 18.43
N GLY A 433 -0.26 3.22 19.46
CA GLY A 433 -0.36 4.29 20.46
C GLY A 433 -0.06 5.67 19.87
N GLY A 434 1.06 5.81 19.16
CA GLY A 434 1.44 7.08 18.51
C GLY A 434 1.18 8.30 19.41
N SER A 435 0.46 9.29 18.88
CA SER A 435 0.19 10.58 19.57
C SER A 435 -0.70 10.51 20.82
N ILE A 436 -1.29 9.36 21.17
CA ILE A 436 -1.97 9.20 22.47
C ILE A 436 -0.97 8.93 23.61
N VAL A 437 0.09 8.19 23.28
CA VAL A 437 1.14 7.80 24.22
C VAL A 437 2.23 8.86 24.23
N GLU A 438 2.59 9.36 23.05
CA GLU A 438 3.71 10.27 22.83
C GLU A 438 3.24 11.66 22.45
N LYS A 439 4.05 12.67 22.76
CA LYS A 439 3.78 14.03 22.31
C LYS A 439 4.32 14.23 20.89
N PHE A 440 3.43 14.23 19.90
CA PHE A 440 3.82 14.50 18.52
C PHE A 440 4.02 15.99 18.27
N SER A 441 5.10 16.34 17.58
CA SER A 441 5.27 17.62 16.91
C SER A 441 4.44 17.68 15.62
N ILE A 442 4.37 18.85 14.98
CA ILE A 442 3.73 19.00 13.66
C ILE A 442 4.43 18.10 12.62
N LYS A 443 5.76 17.94 12.73
CA LYS A 443 6.52 17.08 11.83
C LYS A 443 6.12 15.61 12.02
N ASP A 444 5.97 15.16 13.26
CA ASP A 444 5.58 13.78 13.57
C ASP A 444 4.14 13.50 13.12
N ILE A 445 3.23 14.45 13.32
CA ILE A 445 1.85 14.39 12.83
C ILE A 445 1.80 14.24 11.30
N CYS A 446 2.62 15.00 10.55
CA CYS A 446 2.69 14.86 9.10
C CYS A 446 3.39 13.55 8.69
N ALA A 447 4.32 13.04 9.50
CA ALA A 447 5.05 11.82 9.21
C ALA A 447 4.29 10.54 9.57
N ALA A 448 3.31 10.63 10.47
CA ALA A 448 2.45 9.52 10.87
C ALA A 448 1.50 9.15 9.73
N PRO A 449 1.63 7.93 9.18
CA PRO A 449 0.88 7.55 8.00
C PRO A 449 -0.53 7.03 8.32
N SER A 450 -0.84 6.70 9.58
CA SER A 450 -2.16 6.22 9.99
C SER A 450 -2.94 7.22 10.83
N LEU A 451 -4.26 7.23 10.64
CA LEU A 451 -5.20 7.84 11.57
C LEU A 451 -6.04 6.76 12.22
N PHE A 452 -6.15 6.84 13.54
CA PHE A 452 -7.02 6.00 14.34
C PHE A 452 -8.09 6.85 15.00
N ALA A 453 -9.31 6.32 15.09
CA ALA A 453 -10.38 6.94 15.85
C ALA A 453 -11.23 5.91 16.58
N ILE A 454 -11.73 6.31 17.75
CA ILE A 454 -12.79 5.63 18.48
C ILE A 454 -13.95 6.60 18.62
N ALA A 455 -15.13 6.15 18.24
CA ALA A 455 -16.38 6.87 18.39
C ALA A 455 -17.36 6.06 19.26
N SER A 456 -18.09 6.74 20.15
CA SER A 456 -19.06 6.09 21.03
C SER A 456 -20.19 7.04 21.46
N HIS A 457 -21.30 6.46 21.93
CA HIS A 457 -22.40 7.18 22.57
C HIS A 457 -22.06 7.58 24.01
N LYS A 458 -21.05 6.94 24.63
CA LYS A 458 -20.59 7.18 26.00
C LYS A 458 -19.16 7.75 26.02
N PRO A 459 -18.77 8.44 27.12
CA PRO A 459 -17.40 8.90 27.28
C PRO A 459 -16.39 7.76 27.13
N ILE A 460 -15.34 8.02 26.35
CA ILE A 460 -14.21 7.10 26.19
C ILE A 460 -13.21 7.43 27.29
N ASP A 461 -12.79 6.42 28.05
CA ASP A 461 -11.74 6.55 29.08
C ASP A 461 -10.37 6.63 28.38
N ASP A 462 -9.83 7.85 28.30
CA ASP A 462 -8.59 8.16 27.59
C ASP A 462 -7.36 7.61 28.30
N GLU A 463 -7.33 7.65 29.64
CA GLU A 463 -6.29 7.02 30.44
C GLU A 463 -6.30 5.50 30.29
N HIS A 464 -7.47 4.87 30.28
CA HIS A 464 -7.56 3.43 30.02
C HIS A 464 -7.07 3.08 28.60
N LEU A 465 -7.49 3.84 27.58
CA LEU A 465 -7.05 3.66 26.20
C LEU A 465 -5.53 3.82 26.07
N LYS A 466 -4.95 4.87 26.67
CA LYS A 466 -3.51 5.11 26.65
C LYS A 466 -2.74 3.96 27.30
N ASN A 467 -3.19 3.50 28.47
CA ASN A 467 -2.59 2.37 29.17
C ASN A 467 -2.74 1.04 28.43
N HIS A 468 -3.77 0.91 27.58
CA HIS A 468 -3.98 -0.25 26.73
C HIS A 468 -3.06 -0.28 25.50
N LEU A 469 -2.62 0.90 25.05
CA LEU A 469 -1.76 1.09 23.86
C LEU A 469 -0.29 1.37 24.22
N GLN A 470 0.08 1.19 25.48
CA GLN A 470 1.47 1.27 25.93
C GLN A 470 1.81 0.13 26.90
N MET A 471 3.11 -0.10 27.09
CA MET A 471 3.66 -1.02 28.07
C MET A 471 4.72 -0.32 28.92
N HIS A 472 4.43 -0.21 30.21
CA HIS A 472 5.38 0.29 31.21
C HIS A 472 6.21 -0.85 31.80
N PRO A 473 7.42 -0.58 32.31
CA PRO A 473 8.19 -1.54 33.10
C PRO A 473 7.31 -2.15 34.21
N LEU A 474 7.20 -3.47 34.21
CA LEU A 474 6.35 -4.16 35.17
C LEU A 474 7.00 -4.16 36.55
N ALA A 475 6.17 -4.06 37.60
CA ALA A 475 6.61 -4.36 38.96
C ALA A 475 7.16 -5.79 39.07
N PRO A 476 7.97 -6.13 40.09
CA PRO A 476 8.46 -7.50 40.27
C PRO A 476 7.31 -8.52 40.26
N ILE A 477 7.42 -9.52 39.38
CA ILE A 477 6.37 -10.52 39.15
C ILE A 477 6.68 -11.71 40.05
N ARG A 478 5.73 -12.12 40.89
CA ARG A 478 5.92 -13.26 41.78
C ARG A 478 5.75 -14.56 41.00
N ALA A 479 6.50 -15.58 41.40
CA ALA A 479 6.35 -16.92 40.85
C ALA A 479 4.88 -17.38 40.90
N GLY A 480 4.35 -17.81 39.75
CA GLY A 480 2.98 -18.31 39.60
C GLY A 480 1.90 -17.26 39.29
N GLU A 481 2.22 -15.96 39.28
CA GLU A 481 1.29 -14.91 38.81
C GLU A 481 1.09 -14.95 37.29
N ILE A 482 2.11 -15.42 36.56
CA ILE A 482 2.01 -15.75 35.15
C ILE A 482 2.32 -17.24 35.01
N LYS A 483 1.56 -17.95 34.20
CA LYS A 483 1.85 -19.34 33.83
C LYS A 483 2.03 -19.44 32.33
N LEU A 484 3.02 -20.23 31.93
CA LEU A 484 3.32 -20.54 30.54
C LEU A 484 3.28 -22.06 30.38
N CYS A 485 2.51 -22.55 29.42
CA CYS A 485 2.39 -23.96 29.10
C CYS A 485 2.54 -24.17 27.60
N VAL A 486 3.56 -24.92 27.17
CA VAL A 486 3.67 -25.34 25.76
C VAL A 486 2.72 -26.52 25.55
N THR A 487 1.76 -26.36 24.65
CA THR A 487 0.66 -27.32 24.42
C THR A 487 0.94 -28.24 23.23
N GLN A 488 1.65 -27.77 22.20
CA GLN A 488 1.98 -28.55 21.02
C GLN A 488 3.33 -28.12 20.44
N TYR A 489 4.18 -29.08 20.08
CA TYR A 489 5.47 -28.83 19.43
C TYR A 489 5.95 -30.10 18.69
N PRO A 490 6.75 -29.97 17.62
CA PRO A 490 7.38 -31.12 16.96
C PRO A 490 8.55 -31.65 17.79
N GLN A 491 8.73 -32.98 17.86
CA GLN A 491 9.89 -33.58 18.53
C GLN A 491 11.12 -33.67 17.62
N LEU A 492 10.91 -33.67 16.29
CA LEU A 492 11.92 -33.82 15.26
C LEU A 492 11.79 -32.66 14.28
N VAL A 493 12.89 -31.94 14.05
CA VAL A 493 12.96 -30.79 13.13
C VAL A 493 14.24 -30.86 12.31
N LYS A 494 14.26 -30.29 11.10
CA LYS A 494 15.46 -30.27 10.26
C LYS A 494 16.39 -29.13 10.68
N VAL A 495 17.68 -29.23 10.33
CA VAL A 495 18.59 -28.08 10.43
C VAL A 495 18.14 -26.90 9.55
N ASN A 496 18.44 -25.67 9.99
CA ASN A 496 18.18 -24.43 9.25
C ASN A 496 16.75 -24.26 8.70
N CYS A 497 15.73 -24.74 9.41
CA CYS A 497 14.33 -24.51 9.08
C CYS A 497 13.60 -23.70 10.16
N GLU A 498 12.36 -23.33 9.84
CA GLU A 498 11.40 -22.77 10.79
C GLU A 498 10.37 -23.84 11.16
N PHE A 499 9.95 -23.84 12.43
CA PHE A 499 8.80 -24.61 12.89
C PHE A 499 7.95 -23.79 13.86
N GLU A 500 6.77 -24.30 14.18
CA GLU A 500 5.82 -23.65 15.08
C GLU A 500 5.62 -24.47 16.35
N ILE A 501 5.52 -23.76 17.48
CA ILE A 501 5.01 -24.31 18.73
C ILE A 501 3.73 -23.57 19.12
N GLN A 502 2.81 -24.30 19.75
CA GLN A 502 1.63 -23.70 20.37
C GLN A 502 1.82 -23.68 21.88
N LEU A 503 1.41 -22.58 22.49
CA LEU A 503 1.45 -22.42 23.93
C LEU A 503 0.25 -21.65 24.44
N GLU A 504 0.01 -21.77 25.73
CA GLU A 504 -1.00 -21.08 26.48
C GLU A 504 -0.34 -20.25 27.58
N ILE A 505 -0.71 -18.97 27.67
CA ILE A 505 -0.28 -18.08 28.75
C ILE A 505 -1.50 -17.73 29.58
N GLU A 506 -1.32 -17.81 30.89
CA GLU A 506 -2.30 -17.42 31.88
C GLU A 506 -1.78 -16.23 32.69
N ASN A 507 -2.51 -15.11 32.69
CA ASN A 507 -2.20 -13.93 33.48
C ASN A 507 -3.12 -13.86 34.71
N ARG A 508 -2.54 -14.03 35.90
CA ARG A 508 -3.23 -13.91 37.20
C ARG A 508 -2.84 -12.63 37.96
N SER A 509 -1.95 -11.83 37.40
CA SER A 509 -1.48 -10.58 37.98
C SER A 509 -2.52 -9.45 37.87
N ASP A 510 -2.23 -8.30 38.48
CA ASP A 510 -3.03 -7.08 38.41
C ASP A 510 -2.63 -6.14 37.26
N PHE A 511 -1.65 -6.52 36.44
CA PHE A 511 -1.20 -5.77 35.26
C PHE A 511 -1.61 -6.43 33.94
N ILE A 512 -1.68 -5.61 32.89
CA ILE A 512 -1.90 -6.06 31.51
C ILE A 512 -0.55 -6.50 30.92
N LEU A 513 -0.54 -7.56 30.13
CA LEU A 513 0.61 -7.96 29.31
C LEU A 513 0.26 -7.71 27.84
N ASN A 514 0.98 -6.78 27.21
CA ASN A 514 0.83 -6.47 25.80
C ASN A 514 2.20 -6.27 25.14
N SER A 515 2.21 -6.23 23.81
CA SER A 515 3.42 -5.99 23.01
C SER A 515 3.45 -4.58 22.42
N CYS A 516 2.84 -3.60 23.10
CA CYS A 516 2.91 -2.19 22.72
C CYS A 516 4.16 -1.53 23.31
N SER A 517 4.58 -0.43 22.69
CA SER A 517 5.69 0.44 23.12
C SER A 517 5.50 0.97 24.56
N TYR A 518 6.52 1.27 25.36
CA TYR A 518 7.96 1.27 25.05
C TYR A 518 8.69 0.00 25.49
N ASN A 519 8.17 -0.69 26.51
CA ASN A 519 8.78 -1.91 27.05
C ASN A 519 7.86 -3.10 26.78
N PRO A 520 7.63 -3.47 25.50
CA PRO A 520 6.71 -4.53 25.12
C PRO A 520 7.09 -5.85 25.77
N VAL A 521 6.08 -6.64 26.10
CA VAL A 521 6.26 -8.03 26.50
C VAL A 521 6.10 -8.92 25.28
N TYR A 522 7.09 -9.76 25.03
CA TYR A 522 7.09 -10.75 23.97
C TYR A 522 7.23 -12.16 24.54
N ILE A 523 6.75 -13.13 23.78
CA ILE A 523 7.20 -14.51 23.92
C ILE A 523 8.54 -14.62 23.19
N SER A 524 9.50 -15.31 23.79
CA SER A 524 10.79 -15.62 23.19
C SER A 524 11.28 -16.99 23.68
N TYR A 525 12.46 -17.39 23.24
CA TYR A 525 13.06 -18.67 23.59
C TYR A 525 14.59 -18.61 23.59
N HIS A 526 15.19 -19.58 24.27
CA HIS A 526 16.62 -19.86 24.25
C HIS A 526 16.85 -21.27 23.70
N TRP A 527 17.89 -21.44 22.88
CA TRP A 527 18.41 -22.76 22.58
C TRP A 527 19.46 -23.13 23.62
N MET A 528 19.25 -24.25 24.30
CA MET A 528 20.14 -24.80 25.31
C MET A 528 20.78 -26.09 24.82
N ASN A 529 21.88 -26.50 25.44
CA ASN A 529 22.38 -27.87 25.32
C ASN A 529 21.33 -28.90 25.80
N ALA A 530 21.57 -30.19 25.54
CA ALA A 530 20.63 -31.26 25.86
C ALA A 530 20.18 -31.26 27.33
N ASP A 531 21.11 -30.98 28.25
CA ASP A 531 20.89 -31.01 29.70
C ASP A 531 20.33 -29.69 30.28
N ALA A 532 20.06 -28.71 29.41
CA ALA A 532 19.53 -27.38 29.78
C ALA A 532 20.40 -26.59 30.79
N THR A 533 21.72 -26.83 30.77
CA THR A 533 22.71 -26.16 31.62
C THR A 533 23.34 -24.94 30.96
N ASP A 534 23.57 -25.01 29.64
CA ASP A 534 24.32 -24.00 28.89
C ASP A 534 23.54 -23.47 27.70
N TYR A 535 23.64 -22.15 27.46
CA TYR A 535 23.04 -21.50 26.30
C TYR A 535 23.86 -21.79 25.04
N ILE A 536 23.19 -22.26 23.99
CA ILE A 536 23.70 -22.30 22.61
C ILE A 536 23.35 -21.01 21.89
N ILE A 537 22.08 -20.60 21.98
CA ILE A 537 21.60 -19.28 21.56
C ILE A 537 20.77 -18.71 22.70
N PHE A 538 21.25 -17.61 23.27
CA PHE A 538 20.51 -16.89 24.29
C PHE A 538 19.33 -16.13 23.68
N ASP A 539 19.50 -15.36 22.62
CA ASP A 539 18.45 -14.44 22.18
C ASP A 539 17.62 -14.99 20.99
N GLY A 540 16.45 -15.58 21.26
CA GLY A 540 15.53 -16.11 20.24
C GLY A 540 14.62 -15.05 19.59
N GLU A 541 13.81 -15.44 18.61
CA GLU A 541 12.91 -14.50 17.93
C GLU A 541 11.71 -14.09 18.79
N ARG A 542 11.23 -12.86 18.61
CA ARG A 542 10.09 -12.30 19.33
C ARG A 542 8.78 -12.71 18.71
N THR A 543 7.81 -13.10 19.55
CA THR A 543 6.41 -13.28 19.16
C THR A 543 5.53 -12.34 19.99
N LYS A 544 4.72 -11.51 19.30
CA LYS A 544 3.76 -10.58 19.91
C LYS A 544 2.68 -11.32 20.70
N LEU A 545 2.29 -10.75 21.84
CA LEU A 545 1.11 -11.15 22.61
C LEU A 545 -0.15 -10.57 21.95
N LEU A 546 -0.61 -11.19 20.86
CA LEU A 546 -1.87 -10.83 20.20
C LEU A 546 -2.85 -12.02 20.24
N PRO A 547 -4.00 -11.91 20.94
CA PRO A 547 -4.47 -10.77 21.73
C PRO A 547 -3.62 -10.52 22.99
N HIS A 548 -3.73 -9.32 23.55
CA HIS A 548 -3.14 -8.96 24.84
C HIS A 548 -3.75 -9.82 25.98
N LEU A 549 -3.00 -10.02 27.07
CA LEU A 549 -3.56 -10.61 28.28
C LEU A 549 -3.93 -9.51 29.27
N ASN A 550 -5.22 -9.32 29.51
CA ASN A 550 -5.70 -8.38 30.52
C ASN A 550 -5.25 -8.77 31.93
N ARG A 551 -5.36 -7.80 32.85
CA ARG A 551 -5.23 -8.04 34.28
C ARG A 551 -6.32 -8.97 34.81
N ASN A 552 -6.06 -9.59 35.95
CA ASN A 552 -6.99 -10.46 36.64
C ASN A 552 -8.07 -9.64 37.36
N GLU A 553 -9.24 -9.51 36.73
CA GLU A 553 -10.35 -8.72 37.27
C GLU A 553 -11.24 -9.53 38.24
N LYS A 554 -11.70 -8.87 39.30
CA LYS A 554 -12.70 -9.41 40.23
C LYS A 554 -14.04 -9.51 39.51
N ILE A 555 -14.69 -10.67 39.59
CA ILE A 555 -16.07 -10.81 39.10
C ILE A 555 -16.99 -10.13 40.10
N LEU A 556 -17.53 -8.96 39.73
CA LEU A 556 -18.34 -8.07 40.59
C LEU A 556 -19.51 -8.79 41.29
N PHE A 557 -20.05 -9.85 40.68
CA PHE A 557 -21.26 -10.54 41.16
C PHE A 557 -21.01 -11.87 41.89
N LEU A 558 -19.75 -12.30 42.06
CA LEU A 558 -19.40 -13.56 42.72
C LEU A 558 -18.17 -13.37 43.63
N PRO A 559 -18.37 -13.06 44.93
CA PRO A 559 -17.28 -12.83 45.88
C PRO A 559 -16.31 -14.01 45.92
N GLY A 560 -15.03 -13.76 45.63
CA GLY A 560 -13.97 -14.78 45.65
C GLY A 560 -13.64 -15.42 44.29
N SER A 561 -14.45 -15.20 43.26
CA SER A 561 -14.15 -15.66 41.90
C SER A 561 -13.46 -14.57 41.07
N ARG A 562 -12.37 -14.94 40.38
CA ARG A 562 -11.61 -14.05 39.49
C ARG A 562 -11.63 -14.60 38.08
N LYS A 563 -11.78 -13.72 37.07
CA LYS A 563 -11.73 -14.13 35.67
C LYS A 563 -10.27 -14.29 35.25
N ILE A 564 -9.78 -15.53 35.32
CA ILE A 564 -8.44 -15.89 34.87
C ILE A 564 -8.34 -15.61 33.36
N GLN A 565 -7.37 -14.80 32.97
CA GLN A 565 -7.10 -14.49 31.57
C GLN A 565 -6.16 -15.53 31.00
N ARG A 566 -6.63 -16.28 30.01
CA ARG A 566 -5.91 -17.37 29.39
C ARG A 566 -6.05 -17.25 27.88
N LYS A 567 -4.91 -17.21 27.18
CA LYS A 567 -4.87 -17.05 25.72
C LYS A 567 -3.84 -18.00 25.11
N LYS A 568 -4.15 -18.47 23.90
CA LYS A 568 -3.28 -19.35 23.11
C LYS A 568 -2.47 -18.53 22.11
N TYR A 569 -1.21 -18.91 21.92
CA TYR A 569 -0.28 -18.26 21.02
C TYR A 569 0.44 -19.30 20.17
N LYS A 570 0.79 -18.88 18.96
CA LYS A 570 1.62 -19.62 18.01
C LYS A 570 2.96 -18.92 17.90
N VAL A 571 4.04 -19.61 18.21
CA VAL A 571 5.41 -19.07 18.23
C VAL A 571 6.19 -19.73 17.11
N LYS A 572 6.82 -18.92 16.26
CA LYS A 572 7.77 -19.40 15.25
C LYS A 572 9.14 -19.54 15.89
N VAL A 573 9.83 -20.64 15.56
CA VAL A 573 11.14 -20.97 16.10
C VAL A 573 12.05 -21.32 14.94
N LYS A 574 13.23 -20.68 14.88
CA LYS A 574 14.33 -21.02 13.96
C LYS A 574 15.22 -22.08 14.58
N THR A 575 15.48 -23.15 13.84
CA THR A 575 16.35 -24.26 14.26
C THR A 575 17.83 -23.94 14.11
N LEU A 576 18.67 -24.64 14.87
CA LEU A 576 20.13 -24.57 14.77
C LEU A 576 20.68 -25.21 13.48
N PRO A 577 21.90 -24.85 13.05
CA PRO A 577 22.55 -25.44 11.88
C PRO A 577 23.12 -26.85 12.13
N GLU A 578 23.30 -27.23 13.39
CA GLU A 578 23.90 -28.49 13.80
C GLU A 578 22.85 -29.51 14.25
N LYS A 579 23.11 -30.78 13.91
CA LYS A 579 22.26 -31.90 14.31
C LYS A 579 22.58 -32.28 15.75
N GLY A 580 21.56 -32.65 16.50
CA GLY A 580 21.74 -33.02 17.90
C GLY A 580 20.44 -33.03 18.69
N ASN A 581 20.57 -33.36 19.97
CA ASN A 581 19.48 -33.17 20.93
C ASN A 581 19.73 -31.85 21.65
N TYR A 582 18.71 -31.01 21.68
CA TYR A 582 18.75 -29.69 22.31
C TYR A 582 17.52 -29.50 23.17
N THR A 583 17.62 -28.60 24.13
CA THR A 583 16.46 -28.12 24.88
C THR A 583 16.10 -26.73 24.41
N LEU A 584 14.85 -26.53 24.01
CA LEU A 584 14.30 -25.22 23.74
C LEU A 584 13.63 -24.70 25.03
N ARG A 585 14.20 -23.66 25.62
CA ARG A 585 13.63 -22.99 26.79
C ARG A 585 12.74 -21.85 26.34
N VAL A 586 11.44 -21.99 26.50
CA VAL A 586 10.46 -20.96 26.13
C VAL A 586 10.16 -20.09 27.34
N THR A 587 10.19 -18.76 27.16
CA THR A 587 9.93 -17.78 28.22
C THR A 587 9.31 -16.50 27.66
N LEU A 588 9.15 -15.47 28.49
CA LEU A 588 8.77 -14.13 28.10
C LEU A 588 9.95 -13.18 28.30
N VAL A 589 10.00 -12.11 27.52
CA VAL A 589 10.93 -11.00 27.68
C VAL A 589 10.16 -9.70 27.69
N GLN A 590 10.47 -8.81 28.63
CA GLN A 590 10.07 -7.41 28.57
C GLN A 590 11.25 -6.60 28.07
N GLU A 591 11.12 -6.04 26.87
CA GLU A 591 12.21 -5.35 26.19
C GLU A 591 12.76 -4.19 27.02
N GLY A 592 14.09 -4.11 27.09
CA GLY A 592 14.81 -3.12 27.89
C GLY A 592 14.62 -3.23 29.42
N VAL A 593 13.94 -4.28 29.91
CA VAL A 593 13.66 -4.47 31.35
C VAL A 593 14.22 -5.78 31.88
N ARG A 594 13.72 -6.94 31.42
CA ARG A 594 14.13 -8.26 31.93
C ARG A 594 13.62 -9.44 31.10
N TRP A 595 14.31 -10.56 31.23
CA TRP A 595 13.81 -11.89 30.88
C TRP A 595 13.04 -12.50 32.06
N PHE A 596 11.95 -13.21 31.78
CA PHE A 596 11.04 -13.71 32.81
C PHE A 596 11.50 -15.03 33.40
N ASP A 597 12.47 -15.70 32.81
CA ASP A 597 13.12 -16.91 33.33
C ASP A 597 14.17 -16.63 34.42
N THR A 598 14.34 -15.36 34.79
CA THR A 598 15.21 -14.92 35.88
C THR A 598 14.44 -14.62 37.18
N VAL A 599 15.16 -14.56 38.31
CA VAL A 599 14.61 -14.21 39.62
C VAL A 599 14.06 -12.77 39.60
N PRO A 600 12.88 -12.49 40.19
CA PRO A 600 12.06 -13.37 41.04
C PRO A 600 10.99 -14.17 40.30
N THR A 601 10.86 -14.01 38.98
CA THR A 601 9.75 -14.57 38.20
C THR A 601 9.96 -16.06 37.92
N ASN A 602 11.16 -16.47 37.48
CA ASN A 602 11.54 -17.86 37.13
C ASN A 602 10.49 -18.57 36.23
N LEU A 603 9.92 -17.85 35.26
CA LEU A 603 8.93 -18.34 34.31
C LEU A 603 9.63 -18.88 33.07
N MET A 604 9.66 -20.20 32.91
CA MET A 604 10.21 -20.86 31.74
C MET A 604 9.57 -22.23 31.53
N LYS A 605 9.61 -22.70 30.28
CA LYS A 605 9.23 -24.06 29.93
C LYS A 605 10.24 -24.67 28.98
N ASP A 606 10.91 -25.72 29.46
CA ASP A 606 11.85 -26.49 28.66
C ASP A 606 11.11 -27.59 27.89
N ILE A 607 11.41 -27.70 26.60
CA ILE A 607 10.96 -28.79 25.72
C ILE A 607 12.16 -29.38 24.98
N SER A 608 12.24 -30.70 24.88
CA SER A 608 13.32 -31.40 24.19
C SER A 608 13.03 -31.50 22.68
N ILE A 609 14.00 -31.12 21.86
CA ILE A 609 13.93 -31.12 20.40
C ILE A 609 15.13 -31.87 19.82
N LYS A 610 14.88 -32.77 18.88
CA LYS A 610 15.94 -33.42 18.10
C LYS A 610 16.03 -32.79 16.72
N ILE A 611 17.20 -32.26 16.39
CA ILE A 611 17.51 -31.65 15.10
C ILE A 611 18.19 -32.69 14.20
N ILE A 612 17.64 -32.94 13.01
CA ILE A 612 18.05 -34.00 12.07
C ILE A 612 18.54 -33.52 10.70
#